data_AF-K1RZ87-F1
#
_entry.id   AF-K1RZ87-F1
#
_cell.length_a   1.000
_cell.length_b   1.000
_cell.length_c   1.000
_cell.angle_alpha   90.00
_cell.angle_beta   90.00
_cell.angle_gamma   90.00
#
_symmetry.space_group_name_H-M   'P 1'
#
loop_
_entity.id
_entity.type
_entity.pdbx_description
1 polymer ?
#
loop_
_entity_poly.entity_id
_entity_poly.type
_entity_poly.pdbx_seq_one_letter_code
_entity_poly.pdbx_strand_id
1 'polypeptide(L)' 'TPNEEIQKQVLADEKSQKYLEGFNVLKVIIVPKKIVNVVLKK' A
#
# COMPACT_ATOMS: atom_id res chain seq x y z
N THR A 1 -12.38 9.17 1.10
CA THR A 1 -11.90 9.93 -0.09
C THR A 1 -11.17 8.99 -1.05
N PRO A 2 -10.93 9.36 -2.33
CA PRO A 2 -10.35 8.45 -3.34
C PRO A 2 -9.05 7.77 -2.91
N ASN A 3 -8.24 8.46 -2.09
CA ASN A 3 -6.98 7.94 -1.56
C ASN A 3 -7.18 6.79 -0.55
N GLU A 4 -8.24 6.82 0.25
CA GLU A 4 -8.54 5.76 1.23
C GLU A 4 -9.08 4.50 0.55
N GLU A 5 -9.84 4.68 -0.53
CA GLU A 5 -10.36 3.59 -1.35
C GLU A 5 -9.21 2.81 -2.00
N ILE A 6 -8.25 3.55 -2.56
CA ILE A 6 -7.04 3.00 -3.18
C ILE A 6 -6.17 2.30 -2.14
N GLN A 7 -6.02 2.88 -0.94
CA GLN A 7 -5.30 2.20 0.14
C GLN A 7 -5.96 0.88 0.52
N LYS A 8 -7.29 0.86 0.72
CA LYS A 8 -8.02 -0.36 1.04
C LYS A 8 -7.90 -1.42 -0.04
N GLN A 9 -7.98 -1.05 -1.31
CA GLN A 9 -7.78 -1.99 -2.42
C GLN A 9 -6.35 -2.54 -2.45
N VAL A 10 -5.33 -1.71 -2.27
CA VAL A 10 -3.94 -2.15 -2.24
C VAL A 10 -3.66 -3.05 -1.02
N LEU A 11 -4.29 -2.78 0.13
CA LEU A 11 -4.21 -3.60 1.35
C LEU A 11 -5.03 -4.91 1.26
N ALA A 12 -6.08 -4.94 0.45
CA ALA A 12 -6.92 -6.11 0.21
C ALA A 12 -6.41 -6.99 -0.95
N ASP A 13 -5.48 -6.50 -1.76
CA ASP A 13 -4.87 -7.27 -2.84
C ASP A 13 -4.00 -8.39 -2.26
N GLU A 14 -4.28 -9.63 -2.67
CA GLU A 14 -3.64 -10.85 -2.16
C GLU A 14 -2.11 -10.82 -2.32
N LYS A 15 -1.60 -10.15 -3.36
CA LYS A 15 -0.14 -10.03 -3.57
C LYS A 15 0.48 -9.09 -2.55
N SER A 16 -0.18 -7.97 -2.25
CA SER A 16 0.31 -6.99 -1.29
C SER A 16 0.39 -7.58 0.12
N GLN A 17 -0.62 -8.33 0.55
CA GLN A 17 -0.64 -8.97 1.88
C GLN A 17 0.57 -9.88 2.09
N LYS A 18 0.96 -10.64 1.08
CA LYS A 18 2.14 -11.52 1.13
C LYS A 18 3.45 -10.76 1.40
N TYR A 19 3.57 -9.53 0.94
CA TYR A 19 4.76 -8.69 1.17
C TYR A 19 4.65 -7.81 2.43
N LEU A 20 3.43 -7.62 2.95
CA LEU A 20 3.16 -6.88 4.17
C LEU A 20 3.41 -7.71 5.43
N GLU A 21 3.25 -9.04 5.36
CA GLU A 21 3.51 -9.91 6.52
C GLU A 21 4.99 -9.87 6.96
N GLY A 22 5.21 -9.44 8.20
CA GLY A 22 6.54 -9.35 8.81
C GLY A 22 7.33 -8.08 8.50
N PHE A 23 6.72 -7.10 7.81
CA PHE A 23 7.31 -5.78 7.58
C PHE A 23 6.41 -4.68 8.12
N ASN A 24 7.02 -3.63 8.67
CA ASN A 24 6.31 -2.43 9.10
C ASN A 24 6.14 -1.46 7.93
N VAL A 25 4.90 -1.00 7.72
CA VAL A 25 4.60 0.05 6.73
C VAL A 25 5.04 1.40 7.31
N LEU A 26 6.05 2.02 6.70
CA LEU A 26 6.54 3.33 7.14
C LEU A 26 5.81 4.48 6.47
N LYS A 27 5.65 4.40 5.15
CA LYS A 27 5.07 5.48 4.33
C LYS A 27 4.31 4.89 3.16
N VAL A 28 3.14 5.46 2.89
CA VAL A 28 2.36 5.19 1.68
C VAL A 28 2.37 6.45 0.85
N ILE A 29 2.99 6.39 -0.33
CA ILE A 29 3.11 7.52 -1.26
C ILE A 29 2.17 7.26 -2.42
N ILE A 30 1.12 8.07 -2.50
CA ILE A 30 0.11 7.98 -3.56
C ILE A 30 0.37 9.11 -4.55
N VAL A 31 0.73 8.75 -5.79
CA VAL A 31 0.78 9.68 -6.91
C VAL A 31 -0.48 9.46 -7.74
N PRO A 32 -1.46 10.39 -7.69
CA PRO A 32 -2.74 10.21 -8.37
C PRO A 32 -2.55 9.95 -9.87
N LYS A 33 -3.27 8.96 -10.41
CA LYS A 33 -3.19 8.52 -11.82
C LYS A 33 -1.82 7.97 -12.28
N LYS A 34 -0.87 7.71 -11.37
CA LYS A 34 0.43 7.12 -11.70
C LYS A 34 0.70 5.83 -10.94
N ILE A 35 0.94 5.92 -9.63
CA ILE A 35 1.41 4.77 -8.83
C ILE A 35 1.15 4.98 -7.34
N VAL A 36 1.00 3.87 -6.62
CA VAL A 36 1.05 3.83 -5.16
C VAL A 36 2.31 3.09 -4.76
N ASN A 37 3.20 3.76 -4.03
CA ASN A 37 4.40 3.14 -3.50
C ASN A 37 4.26 2.96 -1.99
N VAL A 38 4.35 1.71 -1.53
CA VAL A 38 4.28 1.35 -0.11
C VAL A 38 5.70 1.05 0.36
N VAL A 39 6.22 1.91 1.24
CA VAL A 39 7.56 1.74 1.79
C VAL A 39 7.49 0.82 3.00
N LEU A 40 8.10 -0.35 2.86
CA LEU A 40 8.19 -1.40 3.88
C LEU A 40 9.59 -1.39 4.50
N LYS A 41 9.67 -1.56 5.82
CA LYS A 41 10.91 -1.76 6.55
C LYS A 41 10.73 -2.85 7.60
N LYS A 42 11.72 -3.73 7.75
CA LYS A 42 11.71 -4.74 8.81
C LYS A 42 11.95 -4.07 10.15
#